data_AF-A0A139IS93-F1
#
_entry.id   AF-A0A139IS93-F1
#
_cell.length_a   1.000
_cell.length_b   1.000
_cell.length_c   1.000
_cell.angle_alpha   90.00
_cell.angle_beta   90.00
_cell.angle_gamma   90.00
#
_symmetry.space_group_name_H-M   'P 1'
#
loop_
_entity.id
_entity.type
_entity.pdbx_description
1 polymer ?
#
loop_
_entity_poly.entity_id
_entity_poly.type
_entity_poly.pdbx_seq_one_letter_code
_entity_poly.pdbx_strand_id
1 'polypeptide(L)'
;MLSITATLGLLATTALVQGLPEPLEKRYTTVQNVQHTFYGYPDNSPPGSGIAYDCGRGYTAGGSGTYDDPRTMATAPGEFAKCEIVWDPYTEKYLRFEDTCDQCISDWKNGKYHIDIWTGSSSQNGGQAQINCEDQLTPNRGHNVVRDGNQNHNANTGPLYSPSSGCHPENVYPNSD
;
A
#
# COMPACT_ATOMS: atom_id res chain seq x y z
N MET A 1 76.41 7.52 39.81
CA MET A 1 75.07 6.91 39.90
C MET A 1 74.26 7.44 38.74
N LEU A 2 73.86 6.52 37.87
CA LEU A 2 73.18 6.74 36.60
C LEU A 2 71.67 6.80 36.85
N SER A 3 70.95 7.76 36.28
CA SER A 3 69.49 7.67 36.14
C SER A 3 69.10 8.21 34.77
N ILE A 4 68.83 7.29 33.86
CA ILE A 4 68.35 7.57 32.50
C ILE A 4 66.84 7.39 32.54
N THR A 5 66.09 8.48 32.37
CA THR A 5 64.64 8.45 32.25
C THR A 5 64.28 8.18 30.80
N ALA A 6 63.70 7.01 30.50
CA ALA A 6 63.22 6.64 29.18
C ALA A 6 61.76 7.10 29.00
N THR A 7 61.53 8.04 28.08
CA THR A 7 60.18 8.45 27.65
C THR A 7 59.69 7.52 26.54
N LEU A 8 58.56 6.84 26.81
CA LEU A 8 57.89 5.94 25.88
C LEU A 8 56.94 6.76 24.98
N GLY A 9 57.28 6.90 23.70
CA GLY A 9 56.42 7.52 22.69
C GLY A 9 55.36 6.54 22.18
N LEU A 10 54.08 6.84 22.41
CA LEU A 10 52.95 6.08 21.86
C LEU A 10 52.69 6.55 20.41
N LEU A 11 53.00 5.70 19.43
CA LEU A 11 52.59 5.89 18.04
C LEU A 11 51.14 5.39 17.88
N ALA A 12 50.19 6.31 17.78
CA ALA A 12 48.81 6.01 17.40
C ALA A 12 48.75 5.75 15.89
N THR A 13 48.64 4.49 15.50
CA THR A 13 48.36 4.09 14.11
C THR A 13 46.88 4.32 13.81
N THR A 14 46.58 5.30 12.95
CA THR A 14 45.23 5.49 12.40
C THR A 14 44.94 4.36 11.40
N ALA A 15 44.12 3.39 11.80
CA ALA A 15 43.54 2.44 10.86
C ALA A 15 42.53 3.18 9.95
N LEU A 16 42.79 3.17 8.65
CA LEU A 16 41.82 3.56 7.64
C LEU A 16 40.70 2.51 7.64
N VAL A 17 39.55 2.85 8.24
CA VAL A 17 38.32 2.08 8.07
C VAL A 17 37.88 2.27 6.63
N GLN A 18 38.20 1.31 5.76
CA GLN A 18 37.65 1.26 4.41
C GLN A 18 36.14 1.04 4.54
N GLY A 19 35.36 2.01 4.06
CA GLY A 19 33.91 2.02 4.15
C GLY A 19 33.30 0.76 3.55
N LEU A 20 32.54 0.04 4.37
CA LEU A 20 31.62 -0.98 3.88
C LEU A 20 30.63 -0.29 2.91
N PRO A 21 30.26 -0.92 1.77
CA PRO A 21 29.20 -0.38 0.94
C PRO A 21 27.94 -0.26 1.78
N GLU A 22 27.36 0.94 1.85
CA GLU A 22 26.07 1.11 2.49
C GLU A 22 25.05 0.19 1.80
N PRO A 23 24.13 -0.44 2.55
CA PRO A 23 23.03 -1.17 1.94
C PRO A 23 22.35 -0.22 0.96
N LEU A 24 22.07 -0.69 -0.26
CA LEU A 24 21.29 0.05 -1.23
C LEU A 24 19.92 0.32 -0.61
N GLU A 25 19.74 1.46 0.05
CA GLU A 25 18.50 1.83 0.68
C GLU A 25 17.46 1.95 -0.44
N LYS A 26 16.44 1.08 -0.39
CA LYS A 26 15.36 1.09 -1.37
C LYS A 26 14.69 2.45 -1.27
N ARG A 27 14.90 3.30 -2.28
CA ARG A 27 14.30 4.64 -2.29
C ARG A 27 12.82 4.50 -2.57
N TYR A 28 12.00 4.99 -1.66
CA TYR A 28 10.58 5.08 -1.89
C TYR A 28 10.30 6.05 -3.04
N THR A 29 9.22 5.79 -3.78
CA THR A 29 8.74 6.65 -4.86
C THR A 29 7.29 6.99 -4.62
N THR A 30 6.95 8.28 -4.68
CA THR A 30 5.55 8.73 -4.58
C THR A 30 4.96 8.84 -5.98
N VAL A 31 3.86 8.13 -6.21
CA VAL A 31 2.99 8.31 -7.38
C VAL A 31 1.93 9.33 -6.99
N GLN A 32 1.92 10.47 -7.69
CA GLN A 32 1.05 11.58 -7.35
C GLN A 32 -0.28 11.52 -8.09
N ASN A 33 -1.32 12.09 -7.48
CA ASN A 33 -2.63 12.30 -8.12
C ASN A 33 -3.24 11.02 -8.71
N VAL A 34 -3.21 9.94 -7.93
CA VAL A 34 -3.87 8.67 -8.25
C VAL A 34 -5.35 8.82 -7.95
N GLN A 35 -6.22 8.56 -8.94
CA GLN A 35 -7.65 8.46 -8.70
C GLN A 35 -7.92 7.25 -7.82
N HIS A 36 -8.68 7.47 -6.75
CA HIS A 36 -9.14 6.39 -5.88
C HIS A 36 -10.63 6.19 -6.11
N THR A 37 -11.03 4.95 -6.30
CA THR A 37 -12.42 4.50 -6.12
C THR A 37 -12.42 3.30 -5.18
N PHE A 38 -13.61 2.79 -4.93
CA PHE A 38 -13.83 1.64 -4.06
C PHE A 38 -14.76 0.66 -4.76
N TYR A 39 -14.55 -0.62 -4.50
CA TYR A 39 -15.38 -1.70 -5.02
C TYR A 39 -15.59 -2.77 -3.95
N GLY A 40 -16.51 -3.69 -4.21
CA GLY A 40 -16.94 -4.67 -3.23
C GLY A 40 -17.53 -5.92 -3.85
N TYR A 41 -18.06 -6.78 -2.97
CA TYR A 41 -18.71 -8.01 -3.39
C TYR A 41 -19.84 -7.79 -4.43
N PRO A 42 -20.72 -6.77 -4.28
CA PRO A 42 -21.90 -6.65 -5.14
C PRO A 42 -21.59 -6.27 -6.59
N ASP A 43 -20.55 -5.47 -6.80
CA ASP A 43 -20.22 -4.82 -8.08
C ASP A 43 -18.93 -5.34 -8.72
N ASN A 44 -18.14 -6.14 -7.99
CA ASN A 44 -17.12 -6.98 -8.60
C ASN A 44 -17.75 -7.86 -9.71
N SER A 45 -16.99 -8.18 -10.76
CA SER A 45 -17.53 -8.76 -11.99
C SER A 45 -16.87 -10.12 -12.33
N PRO A 46 -17.56 -11.26 -12.13
CA PRO A 46 -18.91 -11.41 -11.58
C PRO A 46 -18.98 -11.13 -10.07
N PRO A 47 -20.19 -10.85 -9.50
CA PRO A 47 -20.33 -10.54 -8.09
C PRO A 47 -19.74 -11.62 -7.19
N GLY A 48 -18.90 -11.21 -6.26
CA GLY A 48 -18.04 -12.12 -5.51
C GLY A 48 -16.78 -11.46 -5.01
N SER A 49 -15.95 -12.26 -4.35
CA SER A 49 -14.62 -11.87 -3.91
C SER A 49 -13.52 -12.39 -4.83
N GLY A 50 -13.83 -12.90 -6.01
CA GLY A 50 -12.82 -13.36 -6.97
C GLY A 50 -11.93 -12.21 -7.44
N ILE A 51 -10.64 -12.49 -7.66
CA ILE A 51 -9.65 -11.52 -8.15
C ILE A 51 -8.79 -12.13 -9.26
N ALA A 52 -8.16 -11.29 -10.08
CA ALA A 52 -7.36 -11.73 -11.22
C ALA A 52 -6.08 -12.53 -10.87
N TYR A 53 -5.45 -12.25 -9.73
CA TYR A 53 -4.12 -12.77 -9.41
C TYR A 53 -4.03 -13.41 -8.02
N ASP A 54 -3.46 -14.61 -7.96
CA ASP A 54 -2.99 -15.19 -6.71
C ASP A 54 -1.60 -14.66 -6.36
N CYS A 55 -1.54 -13.88 -5.28
CA CYS A 55 -0.33 -13.30 -4.71
C CYS A 55 0.07 -13.97 -3.39
N GLY A 56 -0.30 -15.25 -3.20
CA GLY A 56 0.03 -16.05 -2.03
C GLY A 56 -1.10 -16.21 -1.01
N ARG A 57 -2.33 -15.76 -1.34
CA ARG A 57 -3.53 -15.96 -0.51
C ARG A 57 -4.72 -16.54 -1.27
N GLY A 58 -4.49 -17.08 -2.47
CA GLY A 58 -5.53 -17.55 -3.38
C GLY A 58 -6.16 -16.42 -4.19
N TYR A 59 -7.22 -16.77 -4.93
CA TYR A 59 -7.97 -15.85 -5.80
C TYR A 59 -9.14 -15.20 -5.05
N THR A 60 -8.86 -14.59 -3.89
CA THR A 60 -9.90 -13.98 -3.05
C THR A 60 -9.47 -12.62 -2.50
N ALA A 61 -10.26 -11.59 -2.81
CA ALA A 61 -10.08 -10.23 -2.32
C ALA A 61 -10.20 -10.19 -0.79
N GLY A 62 -9.42 -9.32 -0.14
CA GLY A 62 -9.45 -9.20 1.31
C GLY A 62 -8.28 -8.42 1.89
N GLY A 63 -7.83 -8.87 3.06
CA GLY A 63 -6.66 -8.37 3.79
C GLY A 63 -6.91 -7.19 4.71
N SER A 64 -6.34 -7.18 5.90
CA SER A 64 -6.54 -6.15 6.92
C SER A 64 -5.96 -4.78 6.56
N GLY A 65 -4.98 -4.70 5.65
CA GLY A 65 -4.27 -3.47 5.28
C GLY A 65 -2.90 -3.33 5.94
N THR A 66 -2.42 -4.35 6.67
CA THR A 66 -1.03 -4.40 7.14
C THR A 66 -0.08 -4.78 6.01
N TYR A 67 1.23 -4.62 6.19
CA TYR A 67 2.20 -5.00 5.15
C TYR A 67 2.15 -6.50 4.82
N ASP A 68 1.99 -7.34 5.84
CA ASP A 68 1.92 -8.80 5.69
C ASP A 68 0.55 -9.29 5.19
N ASP A 69 -0.49 -8.51 5.39
CA ASP A 69 -1.85 -8.79 4.94
C ASP A 69 -2.48 -7.56 4.27
N PRO A 70 -1.95 -7.14 3.11
CA PRO A 70 -2.34 -5.90 2.46
C PRO A 70 -3.77 -5.99 1.94
N ARG A 71 -4.46 -4.86 1.88
CA ARG A 71 -5.79 -4.76 1.31
C ARG A 71 -5.71 -4.96 -0.20
N THR A 72 -6.61 -5.75 -0.78
CA THR A 72 -6.72 -5.87 -2.24
C THR A 72 -7.00 -4.52 -2.89
N MET A 73 -6.26 -4.21 -3.95
CA MET A 73 -6.64 -3.17 -4.91
C MET A 73 -6.70 -3.75 -6.33
N ALA A 74 -7.59 -3.19 -7.13
CA ALA A 74 -7.63 -3.36 -8.56
C ALA A 74 -7.02 -2.15 -9.27
N THR A 75 -6.34 -2.38 -10.41
CA THR A 75 -5.78 -1.31 -11.25
C THR A 75 -5.51 -1.84 -12.67
N ALA A 76 -4.93 -1.04 -13.56
CA ALA A 76 -4.57 -1.48 -14.89
C ALA A 76 -3.24 -2.29 -14.91
N PRO A 77 -3.14 -3.39 -15.69
CA PRO A 77 -1.87 -4.06 -15.91
C PRO A 77 -0.79 -3.10 -16.47
N GLY A 78 0.35 -3.04 -15.80
CA GLY A 78 1.47 -2.17 -16.16
C GLY A 78 1.42 -0.79 -15.49
N GLU A 79 0.31 -0.42 -14.86
CA GLU A 79 0.24 0.78 -14.01
C GLU A 79 1.06 0.56 -12.72
N PHE A 80 0.82 -0.56 -12.05
CA PHE A 80 1.63 -1.12 -10.96
C PHE A 80 2.10 -2.53 -11.34
N ALA A 81 3.17 -3.03 -10.72
CA ALA A 81 3.65 -4.38 -10.95
C ALA A 81 2.71 -5.41 -10.31
N LYS A 82 2.48 -6.54 -10.98
CA LYS A 82 1.64 -7.62 -10.45
C LYS A 82 2.10 -8.02 -9.04
N CYS A 83 1.16 -8.10 -8.09
CA CYS A 83 1.41 -8.37 -6.68
C CYS A 83 2.25 -7.32 -5.93
N GLU A 84 2.49 -6.14 -6.52
CA GLU A 84 3.16 -5.03 -5.84
C GLU A 84 2.37 -4.59 -4.61
N ILE A 85 3.10 -4.36 -3.52
CA ILE A 85 2.56 -3.77 -2.29
C ILE A 85 2.95 -2.30 -2.25
N VAL A 86 1.96 -1.44 -2.05
CA VAL A 86 2.12 0.01 -1.92
C VAL A 86 1.51 0.50 -0.62
N TRP A 87 2.00 1.62 -0.10
CA TRP A 87 1.34 2.32 1.01
C TRP A 87 0.40 3.38 0.45
N ASP A 88 -0.85 3.36 0.91
CA ASP A 88 -1.85 4.37 0.62
C ASP A 88 -2.13 5.23 1.86
N PRO A 89 -1.63 6.48 1.90
CA PRO A 89 -1.95 7.43 2.96
C PRO A 89 -3.46 7.74 3.08
N TYR A 90 -4.24 7.64 2.00
CA TYR A 90 -5.67 7.99 2.04
C TYR A 90 -6.47 7.01 2.91
N THR A 91 -6.16 5.72 2.87
CA THR A 91 -6.78 4.72 3.76
C THR A 91 -5.92 4.38 4.99
N GLU A 92 -4.67 4.85 5.04
CA GLU A 92 -3.62 4.37 5.94
C GLU A 92 -3.48 2.84 5.91
N LYS A 93 -3.49 2.27 4.70
CA LYS A 93 -3.32 0.81 4.49
C LYS A 93 -2.22 0.54 3.49
N TYR A 94 -1.60 -0.62 3.64
CA TYR A 94 -0.91 -1.24 2.53
C TYR A 94 -1.93 -1.87 1.59
N LEU A 95 -1.77 -1.60 0.30
CA LEU A 95 -2.57 -2.16 -0.78
C LEU A 95 -1.73 -3.14 -1.59
N ARG A 96 -2.35 -4.17 -2.18
CA ARG A 96 -1.69 -5.10 -3.11
C ARG A 96 -2.45 -5.20 -4.42
N PHE A 97 -1.74 -5.04 -5.54
CA PHE A 97 -2.33 -5.21 -6.87
C PHE A 97 -2.59 -6.68 -7.14
N GLU A 98 -3.84 -7.09 -6.95
CA GLU A 98 -4.27 -8.48 -7.15
C GLU A 98 -5.42 -8.63 -8.12
N ASP A 99 -6.05 -7.52 -8.53
CA ASP A 99 -7.22 -7.56 -9.38
C ASP A 99 -7.21 -6.48 -10.46
N THR A 100 -8.07 -6.56 -11.46
CA THR A 100 -8.10 -5.59 -12.57
C THR A 100 -9.47 -4.97 -12.75
N CYS A 101 -9.52 -3.68 -13.06
CA CYS A 101 -10.75 -2.93 -13.29
C CYS A 101 -10.78 -2.31 -14.71
N ASP A 102 -11.92 -2.42 -15.39
CA ASP A 102 -12.09 -1.93 -16.77
C ASP A 102 -11.91 -0.41 -16.87
N GLN A 103 -12.46 0.33 -15.91
CA GLN A 103 -12.32 1.79 -15.87
C GLN A 103 -10.87 2.20 -15.64
N CYS A 104 -10.15 1.52 -14.74
CA CYS A 104 -8.73 1.76 -14.51
C CYS A 104 -7.89 1.51 -15.78
N ILE A 105 -8.18 0.43 -16.52
CA ILE A 105 -7.52 0.13 -17.80
C ILE A 105 -7.77 1.24 -18.83
N SER A 106 -8.98 1.79 -18.89
CA SER A 106 -9.33 2.90 -19.76
C SER A 106 -8.57 4.17 -19.36
N ASP A 107 -8.55 4.50 -18.06
CA ASP A 107 -7.88 5.68 -17.51
C ASP A 107 -6.36 5.61 -17.71
N TRP A 108 -5.75 4.45 -17.50
CA TRP A 108 -4.32 4.24 -17.71
C TRP A 108 -3.90 4.44 -19.16
N LYS A 109 -4.70 3.97 -20.12
CA LYS A 109 -4.47 4.26 -21.56
C LYS A 109 -4.50 5.75 -21.89
N ASN A 110 -5.16 6.54 -21.06
CA ASN A 110 -5.24 8.00 -21.17
C ASN A 110 -4.23 8.72 -20.23
N GLY A 111 -3.27 8.00 -19.65
CA GLY A 111 -2.20 8.56 -18.82
C GLY A 111 -2.63 8.97 -17.41
N LYS A 112 -3.74 8.43 -16.91
CA LYS A 112 -4.23 8.67 -15.54
C LYS A 112 -3.98 7.45 -14.67
N TYR A 113 -3.43 7.68 -13.48
CA TYR A 113 -3.36 6.64 -12.46
C TYR A 113 -4.74 6.47 -11.80
N HIS A 114 -5.18 5.23 -11.64
CA HIS A 114 -6.45 4.86 -11.05
C HIS A 114 -6.33 3.50 -10.32
N ILE A 115 -6.61 3.52 -9.03
CA ILE A 115 -6.79 2.32 -8.21
C ILE A 115 -8.21 2.23 -7.67
N ASP A 116 -8.69 0.99 -7.55
CA ASP A 116 -10.00 0.67 -7.01
C ASP A 116 -9.82 -0.24 -5.79
N ILE A 117 -10.26 0.21 -4.62
CA ILE A 117 -9.88 -0.40 -3.33
C ILE A 117 -11.02 -1.26 -2.81
N TRP A 118 -10.71 -2.52 -2.48
CA TRP A 118 -11.69 -3.46 -1.95
C TRP A 118 -12.23 -3.00 -0.58
N THR A 119 -13.54 -2.88 -0.44
CA THR A 119 -14.16 -2.29 0.76
C THR A 119 -14.31 -3.24 1.94
N GLY A 120 -14.34 -4.56 1.74
CA GLY A 120 -14.51 -5.45 2.89
C GLY A 120 -14.77 -6.93 2.67
N SER A 121 -15.99 -7.38 2.99
CA SER A 121 -16.25 -8.79 3.27
C SER A 121 -16.06 -9.71 2.05
N SER A 122 -15.16 -10.69 2.16
CA SER A 122 -14.94 -11.70 1.10
C SER A 122 -16.02 -12.77 1.04
N SER A 123 -16.90 -12.85 2.04
CA SER A 123 -17.88 -13.93 2.22
C SER A 123 -19.32 -13.46 2.30
N GLN A 124 -19.59 -12.16 2.28
CA GLN A 124 -20.93 -11.60 2.44
C GLN A 124 -21.15 -10.47 1.46
N ASN A 125 -22.26 -10.53 0.73
CA ASN A 125 -22.69 -9.49 -0.18
C ASN A 125 -23.44 -8.39 0.60
N GLY A 126 -22.88 -7.17 0.64
CA GLY A 126 -23.50 -6.02 1.29
C GLY A 126 -24.59 -5.31 0.47
N GLY A 127 -24.81 -5.75 -0.78
CA GLY A 127 -25.77 -5.19 -1.71
C GLY A 127 -25.58 -3.67 -1.92
N GLN A 128 -26.70 -2.97 -2.12
CA GLN A 128 -26.69 -1.53 -2.36
C GLN A 128 -26.06 -0.72 -1.22
N ALA A 129 -26.09 -1.21 0.02
CA ALA A 129 -25.48 -0.51 1.15
C ALA A 129 -23.94 -0.47 1.02
N GLN A 130 -23.34 -1.48 0.41
CA GLN A 130 -21.91 -1.51 0.12
C GLN A 130 -21.58 -0.58 -1.06
N ILE A 131 -22.39 -0.59 -2.12
CA ILE A 131 -22.26 0.35 -3.25
C ILE A 131 -22.32 1.81 -2.78
N ASN A 132 -23.30 2.15 -1.93
CA ASN A 132 -23.40 3.50 -1.39
C ASN A 132 -22.18 3.87 -0.52
N CYS A 133 -21.54 2.88 0.11
CA CYS A 133 -20.32 3.12 0.87
C CYS A 133 -19.13 3.38 -0.07
N GLU A 134 -19.02 2.62 -1.16
CA GLU A 134 -18.00 2.83 -2.19
C GLU A 134 -18.05 4.26 -2.75
N ASP A 135 -19.26 4.72 -3.09
CA ASP A 135 -19.50 6.10 -3.52
C ASP A 135 -19.12 7.13 -2.45
N GLN A 136 -19.44 6.85 -1.18
CA GLN A 136 -19.16 7.75 -0.06
C GLN A 136 -17.66 7.88 0.25
N LEU A 137 -16.90 6.79 0.12
CA LEU A 137 -15.46 6.76 0.40
C LEU A 137 -14.63 7.33 -0.74
N THR A 138 -15.18 7.38 -1.96
CA THR A 138 -14.50 7.88 -3.17
C THR A 138 -14.20 9.39 -3.04
N PRO A 139 -12.92 9.81 -3.02
CA PRO A 139 -12.56 11.23 -2.90
C PRO A 139 -12.85 11.99 -4.20
N ASN A 140 -13.03 13.31 -4.07
CA ASN A 140 -13.28 14.22 -5.20
C ASN A 140 -12.00 14.72 -5.91
N ARG A 141 -10.83 14.21 -5.50
CA ARG A 141 -9.52 14.50 -6.08
C ARG A 141 -8.62 13.27 -6.01
N GLY A 142 -7.54 13.28 -6.79
CA GLY A 142 -6.50 12.27 -6.66
C GLY A 142 -5.67 12.44 -5.38
N HIS A 143 -5.18 11.31 -4.88
CA HIS A 143 -4.31 11.19 -3.71
C HIS A 143 -2.99 10.52 -4.08
N ASN A 144 -1.98 10.70 -3.24
CA ASN A 144 -0.68 10.05 -3.45
C ASN A 144 -0.70 8.58 -3.04
N VAL A 145 0.16 7.78 -3.68
CA VAL A 145 0.47 6.40 -3.30
C VAL A 145 1.99 6.25 -3.23
N VAL A 146 2.50 5.54 -2.22
CA VAL A 146 3.94 5.35 -2.00
C VAL A 146 4.36 3.94 -2.36
N ARG A 147 5.22 3.82 -3.39
CA ARG A 147 5.92 2.58 -3.75
C ARG A 147 7.19 2.46 -2.95
N ASP A 148 7.60 1.22 -2.68
CA ASP A 148 8.90 0.91 -2.09
C ASP A 148 9.17 1.65 -0.76
N GLY A 149 8.09 2.01 -0.08
CA GLY A 149 8.09 2.72 1.19
C GLY A 149 8.55 1.87 2.37
N ASN A 150 8.62 2.50 3.53
CA ASN A 150 8.82 1.81 4.80
C ASN A 150 7.72 0.76 5.01
N GLN A 151 8.06 -0.40 5.56
CA GLN A 151 7.12 -1.47 5.92
C GLN A 151 6.53 -1.28 7.34
N ASN A 152 6.96 -0.24 8.07
CA ASN A 152 6.60 0.03 9.45
C ASN A 152 5.59 1.19 9.61
N HIS A 153 4.76 1.46 8.60
CA HIS A 153 3.64 2.39 8.79
C HIS A 153 2.63 1.78 9.78
N ASN A 154 2.05 2.62 10.63
CA ASN A 154 0.97 2.21 11.52
C ASN A 154 -0.30 2.05 10.69
N ALA A 155 -0.54 0.84 10.18
CA ALA A 155 -1.70 0.58 9.33
C ALA A 155 -3.00 0.67 10.12
N ASN A 156 -3.98 1.42 9.59
CA ASN A 156 -5.36 1.33 10.04
C ASN A 156 -5.94 -0.01 9.60
N THR A 157 -6.25 -0.92 10.52
CA THR A 157 -6.84 -2.23 10.19
C THR A 157 -8.37 -2.25 10.25
N GLY A 158 -9.00 -1.09 10.49
CA GLY A 158 -10.45 -0.95 10.49
C GLY A 158 -11.08 -1.28 9.13
N PRO A 159 -12.31 -1.83 9.10
CA PRO A 159 -13.03 -2.09 7.86
C PRO A 159 -13.38 -0.78 7.16
N LEU A 160 -13.48 -0.79 5.83
CA LEU A 160 -14.06 0.32 5.06
C LEU A 160 -15.59 0.12 4.94
N TYR A 161 -16.01 -1.13 4.77
CA TYR A 161 -17.40 -1.58 4.87
C TYR A 161 -17.49 -2.89 5.66
N SER A 162 -18.56 -3.03 6.45
CA SER A 162 -18.94 -4.28 7.10
C SER A 162 -20.44 -4.51 6.97
N PRO A 163 -20.90 -5.73 6.61
CA PRO A 163 -22.33 -6.04 6.56
C PRO A 163 -23.07 -5.81 7.88
N SER A 164 -22.38 -5.90 9.03
CA SER A 164 -23.00 -5.75 10.34
C SER A 164 -23.03 -4.30 10.85
N SER A 165 -22.09 -3.46 10.44
CA SER A 165 -21.92 -2.08 10.95
C SER A 165 -22.00 -1.00 9.89
N GLY A 166 -22.12 -1.37 8.62
CA GLY A 166 -22.26 -0.44 7.49
C GLY A 166 -20.93 0.15 7.02
N CYS A 167 -21.01 1.38 6.53
CA CYS A 167 -19.87 2.13 6.01
C CYS A 167 -19.06 2.78 7.13
N HIS A 168 -17.74 2.86 6.95
CA HIS A 168 -16.81 3.40 7.94
C HIS A 168 -15.95 4.54 7.36
N PRO A 169 -16.53 5.71 7.07
CA PRO A 169 -15.81 6.87 6.55
C PRO A 169 -14.76 7.43 7.52
N GLU A 170 -14.81 7.06 8.80
CA GLU A 170 -13.74 7.37 9.77
C GLU A 170 -12.42 6.65 9.48
N ASN A 171 -12.40 5.65 8.59
CA ASN A 171 -11.21 4.89 8.19
C ASN A 171 -10.61 5.35 6.86
N VAL A 172 -10.94 6.57 6.42
CA VAL A 172 -10.24 7.30 5.35
C VAL A 172 -9.78 8.67 5.85
N TYR A 173 -8.71 9.18 5.24
CA TYR A 173 -7.97 10.36 5.70
C TYR A 173 -7.79 11.35 4.53
N PRO A 174 -8.79 12.19 4.23
CA PRO A 174 -8.80 13.07 3.05
C PRO A 174 -7.71 14.14 2.99
N ASN A 175 -6.93 14.30 4.06
CA ASN A 175 -5.83 15.25 4.14
C ASN A 175 -4.45 14.58 4.12
N SER A 176 -4.40 13.24 4.01
CA SER A 176 -3.16 12.47 3.96
C SER A 176 -2.71 12.27 2.51
N ASP A 177 -1.43 12.55 2.25
CA ASP A 177 -0.74 12.46 0.95
C ASP A 177 0.76 12.21 1.16
#